data_AF-G2PIN4-F1
#
_entry.id   AF-G2PIN4-F1
#
_cell.length_a   1.000
_cell.length_b   1.000
_cell.length_c   1.000
_cell.angle_alpha   90.00
_cell.angle_beta   90.00
_cell.angle_gamma   90.00
#
_symmetry.space_group_name_H-M   'P 1'
#
loop_
_entity.id
_entity.type
_entity.pdbx_description
1 polymer ?
#
loop_
_entity_poly.entity_id
_entity_poly.type
_entity_poly.pdbx_seq_one_letter_code
_entity_poly.pdbx_strand_id
1 'polypeptide(L)'
;MRVIKVILLFAFLFSGISQSLAQPFTLDENIKHVELKLKEDNRKGHEGEMSIITLSTVDSTRYYFVTGHELWQFLDILVTPLDDDRSLKVSLAQDNWEAPDMEKTDNGTDENGIISFKIRTWGSFGIKVESPENKTTNFSIAVLASPPQQNYLGSPFVKITENQMKASGSSDGAVENPASNGGGNGGNTLLYILLGVAILVIGLLAGKLLGKKSASVIALLLAFSFPVEAQNGSGNEQGFFYDDQFFTQEDLENGKLTKHLDNKYGQHKEFKKKTKALAKKMKDIKSTLESIVNLYKSYKGLADCINSTPPSNAPRIPSFCTIVYEYTIAGETGQEEYEKEGCAECFLEARKQFNTVRYLFEQLATIYKCNKTFSDAAIAFGDNVSGYHGVSGMAWQTQKLNIEKSVRDLQAAYDKKYGELLQSLADSMYELSECEARYGVEDWFDRFGYMYFEFIKDKYQRKD
;
A
#
# COMPACT_ATOMS: atom_id res chain seq x y z
N MET A 1 4.43 -10.55 27.92
CA MET A 1 2.99 -10.90 27.78
C MET A 1 2.08 -9.75 27.31
N ARG A 2 2.37 -8.46 27.57
CA ARG A 2 1.57 -7.33 27.03
C ARG A 2 1.73 -7.12 25.51
N VAL A 3 2.92 -7.37 24.95
CA VAL A 3 3.22 -7.19 23.52
C VAL A 3 2.46 -8.22 22.63
N ILE A 4 2.31 -9.45 23.10
CA ILE A 4 1.60 -10.52 22.38
C ILE A 4 0.09 -10.25 22.28
N LYS A 5 -0.49 -9.53 23.25
CA LYS A 5 -1.92 -9.16 23.25
C LYS A 5 -2.23 -8.02 22.27
N VAL A 6 -1.26 -7.16 21.94
CA VAL A 6 -1.44 -6.11 20.92
C VAL A 6 -1.39 -6.73 19.52
N ILE A 7 -0.50 -7.69 19.29
CA ILE A 7 -0.38 -8.38 17.99
C ILE A 7 -1.61 -9.27 17.69
N LEU A 8 -2.17 -9.95 18.68
CA LEU A 8 -3.39 -10.75 18.52
C LEU A 8 -4.67 -9.91 18.32
N LEU A 9 -4.70 -8.66 18.79
CA LEU A 9 -5.85 -7.75 18.57
C LEU A 9 -5.85 -7.18 17.14
N PHE A 10 -4.67 -7.03 16.52
CA PHE A 10 -4.55 -6.63 15.12
C PHE A 10 -5.00 -7.73 14.15
N ALA A 11 -4.74 -9.01 14.47
CA ALA A 11 -5.18 -10.14 13.66
C ALA A 11 -6.72 -10.32 13.64
N PHE A 12 -7.42 -9.86 14.70
CA PHE A 12 -8.87 -10.04 14.83
C PHE A 12 -9.72 -8.93 14.18
N LEU A 13 -9.14 -7.73 13.98
CA LEU A 13 -9.82 -6.64 13.27
C LEU A 13 -9.76 -6.79 11.73
N PHE A 14 -8.85 -7.62 11.22
CA PHE A 14 -8.76 -7.93 9.78
C PHE A 14 -9.50 -9.21 9.37
N SER A 15 -9.98 -10.02 10.31
CA SER A 15 -10.66 -11.30 10.01
C SER A 15 -12.18 -11.19 9.83
N GLY A 16 -12.76 -10.01 10.05
CA GLY A 16 -14.21 -9.76 9.92
C GLY A 16 -14.64 -9.13 8.60
N ILE A 17 -13.70 -8.68 7.76
CA ILE A 17 -13.98 -8.33 6.36
C ILE A 17 -13.79 -9.65 5.62
N SER A 18 -14.88 -10.28 5.22
CA SER A 18 -14.83 -11.35 4.23
C SER A 18 -13.89 -10.88 3.13
N GLN A 19 -12.77 -11.59 2.95
CA GLN A 19 -11.96 -11.48 1.75
C GLN A 19 -12.86 -11.92 0.60
N SER A 20 -13.73 -11.03 0.10
CA SER A 20 -14.09 -11.07 -1.30
C SER A 20 -12.75 -10.88 -1.99
N LEU A 21 -12.16 -12.00 -2.40
CA LEU A 21 -10.97 -12.07 -3.22
C LEU A 21 -11.17 -11.04 -4.33
N ALA A 22 -10.50 -9.87 -4.23
CA ALA A 22 -10.85 -8.69 -4.99
C ALA A 22 -10.26 -8.80 -6.40
N GLN A 23 -10.67 -9.84 -7.13
CA GLN A 23 -10.56 -9.85 -8.58
C GLN A 23 -11.40 -8.68 -9.13
N PRO A 24 -11.01 -8.11 -10.28
CA PRO A 24 -11.85 -7.14 -10.97
C PRO A 24 -13.27 -7.72 -11.18
N PHE A 25 -14.26 -6.86 -11.07
CA PHE A 25 -15.66 -7.25 -11.14
C PHE A 25 -16.04 -7.78 -12.52
N THR A 26 -16.88 -8.81 -12.55
CA THR A 26 -17.55 -9.33 -13.75
C THR A 26 -18.89 -9.96 -13.35
N LEU A 27 -19.86 -9.92 -14.27
CA LEU A 27 -21.10 -10.72 -14.18
C LEU A 27 -21.03 -12.00 -15.01
N ASP A 28 -19.97 -12.19 -15.78
CA ASP A 28 -19.79 -13.40 -16.57
C ASP A 28 -19.27 -14.53 -15.68
N GLU A 29 -20.20 -15.39 -15.26
CA GLU A 29 -19.91 -16.58 -14.44
C GLU A 29 -19.03 -17.61 -15.17
N ASN A 30 -18.85 -17.47 -16.49
CA ASN A 30 -17.97 -18.36 -17.26
C ASN A 30 -16.50 -17.95 -17.15
N ILE A 31 -16.20 -16.75 -16.65
CA ILE A 31 -14.82 -16.33 -16.45
C ILE A 31 -14.23 -17.11 -15.28
N LYS A 32 -13.27 -17.99 -15.60
CA LYS A 32 -12.44 -18.67 -14.61
C LYS A 32 -11.13 -17.91 -14.45
N HIS A 33 -10.87 -17.44 -13.24
CA HIS A 33 -9.67 -16.70 -12.92
C HIS A 33 -8.63 -17.60 -12.25
N VAL A 34 -7.36 -17.35 -12.53
CA VAL A 34 -6.23 -18.00 -11.87
C VAL A 34 -5.58 -17.03 -10.89
N GLU A 35 -5.48 -17.42 -9.62
CA GLU A 35 -4.80 -16.60 -8.61
C GLU A 35 -3.27 -16.68 -8.78
N LEU A 36 -2.63 -15.51 -8.89
CA LEU A 36 -1.19 -15.33 -8.85
C LEU A 36 -0.79 -14.71 -7.51
N LYS A 37 -0.72 -15.54 -6.47
CA LYS A 37 -0.33 -15.10 -5.13
C LYS A 37 1.18 -14.92 -5.04
N LEU A 38 1.64 -13.68 -4.89
CA LEU A 38 3.06 -13.37 -4.75
C LEU A 38 3.65 -14.07 -3.53
N LYS A 39 4.90 -14.50 -3.65
CA LYS A 39 5.65 -15.17 -2.59
C LYS A 39 6.84 -14.31 -2.18
N GLU A 40 7.07 -14.21 -0.87
CA GLU A 40 8.24 -13.55 -0.30
C GLU A 40 9.53 -14.19 -0.80
N ASP A 41 10.51 -13.33 -1.09
CA ASP A 41 11.87 -13.75 -1.31
C ASP A 41 12.60 -13.90 0.03
N ASN A 42 12.88 -15.15 0.41
CA ASN A 42 13.50 -15.48 1.70
C ASN A 42 15.03 -15.43 1.67
N ARG A 43 15.62 -15.00 0.55
CA ARG A 43 17.07 -14.97 0.38
C ARG A 43 17.62 -13.73 1.10
N LYS A 44 18.82 -13.90 1.68
CA LYS A 44 19.48 -12.82 2.43
C LYS A 44 19.73 -11.61 1.51
N GLY A 45 19.31 -10.42 1.94
CA GLY A 45 19.41 -9.18 1.16
C GLY A 45 18.23 -8.91 0.23
N HIS A 46 17.18 -9.74 0.26
CA HIS A 46 15.93 -9.60 -0.50
C HIS A 46 14.71 -9.36 0.39
N GLU A 47 14.94 -8.88 1.61
CA GLU A 47 13.88 -8.71 2.60
C GLU A 47 12.78 -7.76 2.09
N GLY A 48 11.54 -8.26 2.04
CA GLY A 48 10.38 -7.52 1.57
C GLY A 48 10.14 -7.56 0.06
N GLU A 49 11.03 -8.19 -0.72
CA GLU A 49 10.75 -8.49 -2.13
C GLU A 49 9.72 -9.62 -2.25
N MET A 50 8.86 -9.54 -3.26
CA MET A 50 7.94 -10.61 -3.56
C MET A 50 7.89 -10.90 -5.06
N SER A 51 7.62 -12.14 -5.43
CA SER A 51 7.55 -12.52 -6.83
C SER A 51 6.65 -13.71 -7.08
N ILE A 52 6.19 -13.83 -8.32
CA ILE A 52 5.70 -15.07 -8.89
C ILE A 52 6.00 -15.09 -10.38
N ILE A 53 6.38 -16.26 -10.88
CA ILE A 53 6.53 -16.51 -12.31
C ILE A 53 5.59 -17.67 -12.64
N THR A 54 4.71 -17.48 -13.61
CA THR A 54 3.85 -18.54 -14.13
C THR A 54 4.15 -18.83 -15.59
N LEU A 55 4.08 -20.11 -15.97
CA LEU A 55 4.08 -20.57 -17.36
C LEU A 55 2.70 -21.11 -17.69
N SER A 56 2.15 -20.68 -18.82
CA SER A 56 0.78 -21.01 -19.20
C SER A 56 0.57 -21.02 -20.72
N THR A 57 -0.65 -21.33 -21.13
CA THR A 57 -1.15 -21.34 -22.50
C THR A 57 -2.51 -20.63 -22.55
N VAL A 58 -2.75 -19.89 -23.64
CA VAL A 58 -4.04 -19.26 -23.96
C VAL A 58 -4.46 -19.59 -25.40
N ASP A 59 -5.70 -20.01 -25.58
CA ASP A 59 -6.29 -20.21 -26.92
C ASP A 59 -6.93 -18.93 -27.44
N SER A 60 -7.78 -18.31 -26.62
CA SER A 60 -8.45 -17.04 -26.92
C SER A 60 -8.19 -16.03 -25.81
N THR A 61 -8.72 -16.27 -24.61
CA THR A 61 -8.57 -15.36 -23.47
C THR A 61 -8.32 -16.14 -22.18
N ARG A 62 -7.41 -15.64 -21.33
CA ARG A 62 -7.18 -16.18 -19.99
C ARG A 62 -7.06 -15.04 -18.98
N TYR A 63 -7.62 -15.26 -17.79
CA TYR A 63 -7.74 -14.25 -16.74
C TYR A 63 -6.94 -14.67 -15.52
N TYR A 64 -6.12 -13.75 -15.01
CA TYR A 64 -5.33 -13.93 -13.80
C TYR A 64 -5.58 -12.80 -12.83
N PHE A 65 -5.63 -13.04 -11.53
CA PHE A 65 -5.63 -11.96 -10.56
C PHE A 65 -4.46 -12.13 -9.59
N VAL A 66 -3.73 -11.05 -9.36
CA VAL A 66 -2.52 -11.03 -8.54
C VAL A 66 -2.87 -10.58 -7.13
N THR A 67 -2.37 -11.30 -6.12
CA THR A 67 -2.57 -10.98 -4.70
C THR A 67 -1.25 -11.01 -3.93
N GLY A 68 -1.23 -10.43 -2.73
CA GLY A 68 -0.12 -10.55 -1.78
C GLY A 68 0.86 -9.38 -1.74
N HIS A 69 0.78 -8.43 -2.68
CA HIS A 69 1.58 -7.20 -2.63
C HIS A 69 0.98 -6.15 -1.68
N GLU A 70 1.82 -5.24 -1.22
CA GLU A 70 1.44 -4.10 -0.39
C GLU A 70 1.40 -2.79 -1.19
N LEU A 71 0.70 -1.77 -0.64
CA LEU A 71 0.57 -0.45 -1.26
C LEU A 71 1.92 0.22 -1.58
N TRP A 72 2.92 -0.03 -0.74
CA TRP A 72 4.24 0.61 -0.85
C TRP A 72 5.21 -0.12 -1.76
N GLN A 73 4.78 -1.21 -2.40
CA GLN A 73 5.61 -1.95 -3.34
C GLN A 73 5.38 -1.47 -4.77
N PHE A 74 6.47 -1.38 -5.53
CA PHE A 74 6.43 -1.16 -6.97
C PHE A 74 6.34 -2.49 -7.69
N LEU A 75 5.48 -2.57 -8.71
CA LEU A 75 5.24 -3.79 -9.45
C LEU A 75 5.74 -3.70 -10.88
N ASP A 76 6.60 -4.64 -11.26
CA ASP A 76 6.93 -4.93 -12.65
C ASP A 76 6.20 -6.19 -13.08
N ILE A 77 5.43 -6.09 -14.17
CA ILE A 77 4.73 -7.21 -14.78
C ILE A 77 5.33 -7.44 -16.15
N LEU A 78 5.81 -8.65 -16.40
CA LEU A 78 6.37 -9.08 -17.66
C LEU A 78 5.51 -10.20 -18.22
N VAL A 79 4.98 -10.01 -19.42
CA VAL A 79 4.31 -11.07 -20.17
C VAL A 79 5.12 -11.36 -21.41
N THR A 80 5.51 -12.62 -21.61
CA THR A 80 6.40 -13.03 -22.69
C THR A 80 5.79 -14.19 -23.47
N PRO A 81 5.47 -14.02 -24.77
CA PRO A 81 5.10 -15.13 -25.63
C PRO A 81 6.30 -16.04 -25.85
N LEU A 82 6.12 -17.33 -25.57
CA LEU A 82 7.17 -18.35 -25.67
C LEU A 82 7.25 -18.96 -27.08
N ASP A 83 6.16 -18.92 -27.83
CA ASP A 83 6.11 -19.40 -29.22
C ASP A 83 6.55 -18.30 -30.20
N ASP A 84 7.05 -18.71 -31.37
CA ASP A 84 7.49 -17.80 -32.44
C ASP A 84 6.29 -17.20 -33.20
N ASP A 85 6.41 -15.94 -33.62
CA ASP A 85 5.46 -15.15 -34.43
C ASP A 85 4.04 -14.94 -33.86
N ARG A 86 3.80 -15.22 -32.57
CA ARG A 86 2.50 -15.01 -31.94
C ARG A 86 2.49 -13.76 -31.07
N SER A 87 1.62 -12.82 -31.43
CA SER A 87 1.38 -11.64 -30.62
C SER A 87 0.44 -11.98 -29.46
N LEU A 88 0.67 -11.30 -28.34
CA LEU A 88 -0.26 -11.30 -27.22
C LEU A 88 -0.80 -9.89 -27.05
N LYS A 89 -2.06 -9.81 -26.64
CA LYS A 89 -2.65 -8.61 -26.10
C LYS A 89 -2.80 -8.81 -24.60
N VAL A 90 -2.32 -7.84 -23.82
CA VAL A 90 -2.34 -7.90 -22.36
C VAL A 90 -2.97 -6.64 -21.82
N SER A 91 -3.98 -6.82 -20.99
CA SER A 91 -4.69 -5.73 -20.32
C SER A 91 -4.62 -5.91 -18.81
N LEU A 92 -4.43 -4.80 -18.10
CA LEU A 92 -4.45 -4.74 -16.64
C LEU A 92 -5.73 -4.05 -16.19
N ALA A 93 -6.41 -4.62 -15.21
CA ALA A 93 -7.65 -4.09 -14.66
C ALA A 93 -7.58 -4.06 -13.14
N GLN A 94 -7.88 -2.92 -12.52
CA GLN A 94 -8.03 -2.83 -11.07
C GLN A 94 -9.46 -3.24 -10.67
N ASP A 95 -10.46 -2.62 -11.28
CA ASP A 95 -11.84 -2.66 -10.79
C ASP A 95 -12.78 -3.48 -11.69
N ASN A 96 -12.60 -3.44 -13.01
CA ASN A 96 -13.52 -4.09 -13.96
C ASN A 96 -12.76 -4.68 -15.18
N TRP A 97 -13.02 -5.94 -15.49
CA TRP A 97 -12.43 -6.63 -16.64
C TRP A 97 -12.78 -6.02 -18.00
N GLU A 98 -13.95 -5.41 -18.12
CA GLU A 98 -14.46 -4.79 -19.36
C GLU A 98 -13.97 -3.35 -19.56
N ALA A 99 -13.34 -2.76 -18.55
CA ALA A 99 -12.78 -1.41 -18.59
C ALA A 99 -11.35 -1.42 -18.05
N PRO A 100 -10.39 -2.01 -18.80
CA PRO A 100 -9.01 -2.11 -18.33
C PRO A 100 -8.34 -0.73 -18.22
N ASP A 101 -7.57 -0.54 -17.15
CA ASP A 101 -6.83 0.69 -16.87
C ASP A 101 -5.59 0.87 -17.76
N MET A 102 -5.01 -0.26 -18.20
CA MET A 102 -3.87 -0.28 -19.12
C MET A 102 -3.99 -1.45 -20.09
N GLU A 103 -3.50 -1.24 -21.31
CA GLU A 103 -3.52 -2.25 -22.35
C GLU A 103 -2.28 -2.08 -23.23
N LYS A 104 -1.66 -3.21 -23.60
CA LYS A 104 -0.56 -3.28 -24.56
C LYS A 104 -0.74 -4.51 -25.44
N THR A 105 -0.42 -4.34 -26.72
CA THR A 105 -0.33 -5.44 -27.68
C THR A 105 1.10 -5.52 -28.16
N ASP A 106 1.64 -6.74 -28.25
CA ASP A 106 2.92 -6.96 -28.91
C ASP A 106 2.78 -6.69 -30.40
N ASN A 107 3.28 -5.54 -30.84
CA ASN A 107 3.29 -5.11 -32.23
C ASN A 107 4.65 -5.38 -32.91
N GLY A 108 5.53 -6.20 -32.30
CA GLY A 108 6.85 -6.54 -32.85
C GLY A 108 7.94 -5.46 -32.68
N THR A 109 7.64 -4.36 -31.96
CA THR A 109 8.61 -3.30 -31.64
C THR A 109 9.29 -3.49 -30.28
N ASP A 110 8.74 -4.34 -29.42
CA ASP A 110 9.27 -4.58 -28.08
C ASP A 110 10.41 -5.62 -28.12
N GLU A 111 11.47 -5.41 -27.34
CA GLU A 111 12.65 -6.28 -27.32
C GLU A 111 12.24 -7.75 -27.02
N ASN A 112 12.31 -8.59 -28.05
CA ASN A 112 11.93 -10.01 -28.03
C ASN A 112 10.44 -10.29 -27.70
N GLY A 113 9.53 -9.35 -27.95
CA GLY A 113 8.08 -9.50 -27.72
C GLY A 113 7.66 -9.45 -26.25
N ILE A 114 8.54 -8.97 -25.36
CA ILE A 114 8.25 -8.91 -23.92
C ILE A 114 7.43 -7.66 -23.60
N ILE A 115 6.14 -7.86 -23.38
CA ILE A 115 5.23 -6.83 -22.88
C ILE A 115 5.53 -6.55 -21.41
N SER A 116 5.87 -5.30 -21.08
CA SER A 116 6.18 -4.92 -19.69
C SER A 116 5.34 -3.76 -19.18
N PHE A 117 4.86 -3.88 -17.95
CA PHE A 117 4.16 -2.83 -17.21
C PHE A 117 4.93 -2.48 -15.93
N LYS A 118 4.92 -1.20 -15.58
CA LYS A 118 5.48 -0.64 -14.35
C LYS A 118 4.38 0.09 -13.61
N ILE A 119 3.81 -0.55 -12.59
CA ILE A 119 2.62 -0.04 -11.91
C ILE A 119 2.81 0.08 -10.40
N ARG A 120 1.99 0.93 -9.80
CA ARG A 120 1.67 0.89 -8.37
C ARG A 120 0.23 0.47 -8.22
N THR A 121 -0.05 -0.47 -7.33
CA THR A 121 -1.43 -0.80 -7.00
C THR A 121 -1.58 -1.26 -5.54
N TRP A 122 -2.81 -1.57 -5.13
CA TRP A 122 -3.18 -1.99 -3.78
C TRP A 122 -4.08 -3.20 -3.84
N GLY A 123 -3.86 -4.13 -2.90
CA GLY A 123 -4.69 -5.31 -2.71
C GLY A 123 -4.46 -6.32 -3.83
N SER A 124 -5.26 -6.21 -4.88
CA SER A 124 -5.21 -7.11 -6.03
C SER A 124 -5.55 -6.39 -7.32
N PHE A 125 -5.12 -6.99 -8.43
CA PHE A 125 -5.42 -6.50 -9.78
C PHE A 125 -5.47 -7.67 -10.75
N GLY A 126 -6.17 -7.48 -11.86
CA GLY A 126 -6.31 -8.43 -12.94
C GLY A 126 -5.27 -8.27 -14.04
N ILE A 127 -4.89 -9.40 -14.62
CA ILE A 127 -4.13 -9.51 -15.88
C ILE A 127 -4.99 -10.35 -16.83
N LYS A 128 -5.46 -9.72 -17.90
CA LYS A 128 -6.14 -10.40 -19.01
C LYS A 128 -5.13 -10.62 -20.12
N VAL A 129 -4.98 -11.87 -20.56
CA VAL A 129 -4.11 -12.24 -21.68
C VAL A 129 -4.99 -12.76 -22.81
N GLU A 130 -4.85 -12.16 -23.99
CA GLU A 130 -5.61 -12.49 -25.19
C GLU A 130 -4.66 -12.90 -26.32
N SER A 131 -5.05 -13.93 -27.08
CA SER A 131 -4.43 -14.34 -28.33
C SER A 131 -5.25 -13.76 -29.49
N PRO A 132 -4.84 -12.66 -30.15
CA PRO A 132 -5.66 -11.96 -31.14
C PRO A 132 -6.04 -12.83 -32.34
N GLU A 133 -5.22 -13.84 -32.65
CA GLU A 133 -5.45 -14.76 -33.77
C GLU A 133 -6.24 -16.02 -33.37
N ASN A 134 -6.71 -16.12 -32.12
CA ASN A 134 -7.30 -17.33 -31.53
C ASN A 134 -6.43 -18.58 -31.73
N LYS A 135 -5.11 -18.40 -31.67
CA LYS A 135 -4.12 -19.48 -31.76
C LYS A 135 -3.58 -19.78 -30.38
N THR A 136 -3.51 -21.06 -30.04
CA THR A 136 -2.97 -21.58 -28.78
C THR A 136 -1.54 -21.15 -28.50
N THR A 137 -1.34 -20.10 -27.72
CA THR A 137 -0.04 -19.47 -27.49
C THR A 137 0.45 -19.75 -26.08
N ASN A 138 1.67 -20.28 -25.98
CA ASN A 138 2.38 -20.46 -24.72
C ASN A 138 3.03 -19.15 -24.31
N PHE A 139 2.98 -18.84 -23.02
CA PHE A 139 3.53 -17.60 -22.49
C PHE A 139 3.98 -17.76 -21.05
N SER A 140 4.76 -16.78 -20.58
CA SER A 140 5.06 -16.61 -19.16
C SER A 140 4.56 -15.28 -18.65
N ILE A 141 4.08 -15.24 -17.41
CA ILE A 141 3.89 -14.00 -16.64
C ILE A 141 4.89 -14.00 -15.50
N ALA A 142 5.71 -12.96 -15.38
CA ALA A 142 6.47 -12.68 -14.17
C ALA A 142 5.92 -11.41 -13.52
N VAL A 143 5.57 -11.50 -12.24
CA VAL A 143 5.20 -10.34 -11.42
C VAL A 143 6.24 -10.20 -10.32
N LEU A 144 6.86 -9.03 -10.25
CA LEU A 144 7.92 -8.70 -9.32
C LEU A 144 7.47 -7.50 -8.49
N ALA A 145 7.53 -7.62 -7.17
CA ALA A 145 7.27 -6.56 -6.22
C ALA A 145 8.57 -6.16 -5.52
N SER A 146 8.87 -4.87 -5.52
CA SER A 146 10.00 -4.31 -4.77
C SER A 146 9.83 -4.50 -3.27
N PRO A 147 10.88 -4.28 -2.46
CA PRO A 147 10.68 -4.00 -1.04
C PRO A 147 9.76 -2.79 -0.88
N PRO A 148 8.98 -2.69 0.22
CA PRO A 148 8.17 -1.50 0.52
C PRO A 148 9.02 -0.22 0.52
N GLN A 149 8.63 0.77 -0.28
CA GLN A 149 9.33 2.06 -0.40
C GLN A 149 8.49 3.22 0.13
N GLN A 150 8.87 3.69 1.32
CA GLN A 150 8.24 4.79 2.04
C GLN A 150 9.12 6.03 2.02
N ASN A 151 9.26 6.68 0.85
CA ASN A 151 10.12 7.86 0.69
C ASN A 151 9.44 9.06 0.00
N TYR A 152 8.32 8.87 -0.69
CA TYR A 152 7.72 9.94 -1.51
C TYR A 152 7.24 11.16 -0.70
N LEU A 153 6.83 10.98 0.55
CA LEU A 153 6.36 12.08 1.41
C LEU A 153 7.46 13.08 1.79
N GLY A 154 8.73 12.71 1.60
CA GLY A 154 9.88 13.51 2.01
C GLY A 154 9.89 13.86 3.50
N SER A 155 10.87 14.67 3.89
CA SER A 155 10.99 15.21 5.23
C SER A 155 10.30 16.58 5.32
N PRO A 156 9.33 16.79 6.24
CA PRO A 156 8.78 18.11 6.49
C PRO A 156 9.74 18.98 7.32
N PHE A 157 10.82 18.38 7.85
CA PHE A 157 11.74 19.07 8.74
C PHE A 157 12.69 19.96 7.94
N VAL A 158 13.06 21.08 8.53
CA VAL A 158 14.03 22.04 7.99
C VAL A 158 14.98 22.48 9.09
N LYS A 159 16.18 22.93 8.72
CA LYS A 159 17.16 23.42 9.70
C LYS A 159 16.57 24.66 10.34
N ILE A 160 16.54 24.68 11.67
CA ILE A 160 16.08 25.85 12.41
C ILE A 160 17.04 27.01 12.22
N THR A 161 16.51 28.21 12.05
CA THR A 161 17.30 29.44 11.88
C THR A 161 17.47 30.17 13.22
N GLU A 162 18.50 31.01 13.35
CA GLU A 162 18.75 31.78 14.58
C GLU A 162 17.57 32.65 15.02
N ASN A 163 16.85 33.24 14.06
CA ASN A 163 15.66 34.05 14.35
C ASN A 163 14.51 33.20 14.90
N GLN A 164 14.44 31.92 14.52
CA GLN A 164 13.46 30.96 15.03
C GLN A 164 13.88 30.34 16.37
N MET A 165 15.14 30.47 16.78
CA MET A 165 15.58 30.02 18.10
C MET A 165 15.18 31.00 19.20
N LYS A 166 15.15 32.31 18.89
CA LYS A 166 14.70 33.33 19.85
C LYS A 166 13.20 33.18 20.11
N ALA A 167 12.81 33.08 21.38
CA ALA A 167 11.40 33.13 21.76
C ALA A 167 10.81 34.50 21.38
N SER A 168 9.54 34.51 20.95
CA SER A 168 8.78 35.72 20.60
C SER A 168 8.64 36.62 21.83
N GLY A 169 9.68 37.39 22.14
CA GLY A 169 9.78 38.21 23.36
C GLY A 169 11.12 38.94 23.52
N SER A 170 12.19 38.53 22.85
CA SER A 170 13.45 39.27 22.84
C SER A 170 13.50 40.27 21.68
N SER A 171 12.65 41.29 21.78
CA SER A 171 12.85 42.54 21.04
C SER A 171 13.98 43.30 21.72
N ASP A 172 15.19 43.28 21.15
CA ASP A 172 16.16 44.35 21.36
C ASP A 172 15.57 45.62 20.73
N GLY A 173 14.78 46.34 21.52
CA GLY A 173 14.11 47.56 21.15
C GLY A 173 13.84 48.38 22.40
N ALA A 174 14.80 49.23 22.74
CA ALA A 174 14.70 50.18 23.83
C ALA A 174 13.51 51.14 23.62
N VAL A 175 12.49 51.08 24.49
CA VAL A 175 11.58 52.20 24.79
C VAL A 175 11.15 52.12 26.28
N GLU A 176 11.06 53.31 26.85
CA GLU A 176 10.96 53.74 28.24
C GLU A 176 9.83 53.15 29.11
N ASN A 177 10.11 53.06 30.41
CA ASN A 177 9.11 52.94 31.48
C ASN A 177 8.18 54.16 31.49
N PRO A 178 6.89 53.95 31.81
CA PRO A 178 6.47 54.41 33.13
C PRO A 178 5.48 53.50 33.87
N ALA A 179 5.68 53.48 35.19
CA ALA A 179 4.70 53.40 36.28
C ALA A 179 3.80 52.15 36.47
N SER A 180 4.03 51.55 37.64
CA SER A 180 3.21 50.66 38.47
C SER A 180 1.68 50.68 38.29
N ASN A 181 1.05 49.49 38.31
CA ASN A 181 0.13 49.10 39.39
C ASN A 181 -0.29 47.61 39.34
N GLY A 182 -0.05 46.91 40.45
CA GLY A 182 -1.02 46.03 41.13
C GLY A 182 -1.48 44.71 40.50
N GLY A 183 -0.99 43.60 41.06
CA GLY A 183 -1.88 42.56 41.61
C GLY A 183 -2.00 41.23 40.85
N GLY A 184 -1.79 40.13 41.59
CA GLY A 184 -2.42 38.83 41.30
C GLY A 184 -1.48 37.67 41.00
N ASN A 185 -0.90 37.08 42.05
CA ASN A 185 -0.26 35.77 41.99
C ASN A 185 -1.35 34.69 41.75
N GLY A 186 -1.62 34.35 40.48
CA GLY A 186 -2.59 33.34 40.07
C GLY A 186 -1.90 32.03 39.72
N GLY A 187 -1.57 31.21 40.72
CA GLY A 187 -1.09 29.85 40.51
C GLY A 187 -2.15 29.02 39.76
N ASN A 188 -1.70 28.26 38.76
CA ASN A 188 -2.48 27.41 37.84
C ASN A 188 -3.17 26.20 38.51
N THR A 189 -3.77 26.41 39.68
CA THR A 189 -4.54 25.43 40.46
C THR A 189 -5.79 24.99 39.69
N LEU A 190 -6.37 25.87 38.84
CA LEU A 190 -7.53 25.56 38.02
C LEU A 190 -7.23 24.49 36.94
N LEU A 191 -6.01 24.49 36.39
CA LEU A 191 -5.57 23.52 35.38
C LEU A 191 -5.43 22.11 35.99
N TYR A 192 -4.84 22.01 37.19
CA TYR A 192 -4.70 20.74 37.90
C TYR A 192 -6.04 20.19 38.40
N ILE A 193 -6.99 21.05 38.76
CA ILE A 193 -8.36 20.64 39.11
C ILE A 193 -9.09 20.09 37.88
N LEU A 194 -8.97 20.73 36.71
CA LEU A 194 -9.57 20.24 35.47
C LEU A 194 -8.94 18.91 35.00
N LEU A 195 -7.62 18.75 35.13
CA LEU A 195 -6.90 17.51 34.80
C LEU A 195 -7.31 16.35 35.73
N GLY A 196 -7.46 16.63 37.03
CA GLY A 196 -7.93 15.65 38.01
C GLY A 196 -9.35 15.16 37.73
N VAL A 197 -10.26 16.06 37.33
CA VAL A 197 -11.64 15.70 36.97
C VAL A 197 -11.68 14.87 35.69
N ALA A 198 -10.85 15.17 34.68
CA ALA A 198 -10.79 14.40 33.44
C ALA A 198 -10.32 12.95 33.66
N ILE A 199 -9.28 12.75 34.48
CA ILE A 199 -8.77 11.40 34.81
C ILE A 199 -9.82 10.60 35.60
N LEU A 200 -10.58 11.26 36.48
CA LEU A 200 -11.63 10.62 37.26
C LEU A 200 -12.80 10.18 36.36
N VAL A 201 -13.21 11.01 35.38
CA VAL A 201 -14.25 10.65 34.40
C VAL A 201 -13.80 9.48 33.51
N ILE A 202 -12.55 9.47 33.05
CA ILE A 202 -11.98 8.37 32.25
C ILE A 202 -11.91 7.08 33.08
N GLY A 203 -11.50 7.16 34.35
CA GLY A 203 -11.50 6.02 35.27
C GLY A 203 -12.91 5.48 35.56
N LEU A 204 -13.91 6.35 35.67
CA LEU A 204 -15.31 5.98 35.92
C LEU A 204 -15.96 5.35 34.66
N LEU A 205 -15.58 5.80 33.46
CA LEU A 205 -15.99 5.21 32.19
C LEU A 205 -15.32 3.84 31.94
N ALA A 206 -14.03 3.70 32.27
CA ALA A 206 -13.31 2.43 32.19
C ALA A 206 -13.85 1.40 33.21
N GLY A 207 -14.22 1.84 34.41
CA GLY A 207 -14.87 1.00 35.42
C GLY A 207 -16.27 0.54 35.03
N LYS A 208 -17.03 1.36 34.28
CA LYS A 208 -18.39 1.04 33.82
C LYS A 208 -18.42 0.06 32.63
N LEU A 209 -17.33 -0.05 31.87
CA LEU A 209 -17.19 -0.97 30.72
C LEU A 209 -16.74 -2.38 31.10
N LEU A 210 -16.19 -2.59 32.31
CA LEU A 210 -15.74 -3.91 32.78
C LEU A 210 -16.80 -4.69 33.57
N GLY A 211 -18.03 -4.18 33.62
CA GLY A 211 -19.10 -4.69 34.49
C GLY A 211 -20.33 -5.24 33.77
N LYS A 212 -20.22 -5.96 32.63
CA LYS A 212 -21.33 -6.77 32.12
C LYS A 212 -20.85 -8.11 31.53
N LYS A 213 -21.26 -9.18 32.21
CA LYS A 213 -21.17 -10.58 31.75
C LYS A 213 -22.19 -10.79 30.63
N SER A 214 -21.76 -11.41 29.53
CA SER A 214 -22.60 -12.33 28.76
C SER A 214 -21.71 -13.26 27.93
N ALA A 215 -21.57 -14.48 28.46
CA ALA A 215 -21.20 -15.65 27.70
C ALA A 215 -22.32 -16.01 26.69
N SER A 216 -21.96 -16.80 25.68
CA SER A 216 -22.78 -17.33 24.57
C SER A 216 -22.77 -16.55 23.26
N VAL A 217 -21.66 -16.64 22.51
CA VAL A 217 -21.68 -16.83 21.04
C VAL A 217 -20.39 -17.61 20.64
N ILE A 218 -20.32 -18.89 20.98
CA ILE A 218 -19.32 -19.82 20.43
C ILE A 218 -20.07 -21.12 20.11
N ALA A 219 -20.87 -21.13 19.03
CA ALA A 219 -21.53 -22.35 18.55
C ALA A 219 -22.17 -22.25 17.13
N LEU A 220 -21.79 -21.31 16.26
CA LEU A 220 -22.44 -21.23 14.93
C LEU A 220 -21.55 -20.74 13.78
N LEU A 221 -20.29 -21.20 13.72
CA LEU A 221 -19.36 -20.92 12.61
C LEU A 221 -18.54 -22.17 12.21
N LEU A 222 -19.19 -23.34 12.16
CA LEU A 222 -18.56 -24.60 11.74
C LEU A 222 -19.42 -25.44 10.77
N ALA A 223 -20.27 -24.79 9.98
CA ALA A 223 -21.01 -25.49 8.94
C ALA A 223 -21.14 -24.58 7.73
N PHE A 224 -20.08 -24.46 6.92
CA PHE A 224 -20.10 -24.26 5.46
C PHE A 224 -18.64 -24.20 4.97
N SER A 225 -18.04 -25.38 4.80
CA SER A 225 -16.75 -25.54 4.11
C SER A 225 -16.82 -26.84 3.32
N PHE A 226 -17.45 -26.80 2.14
CA PHE A 226 -17.24 -27.83 1.14
C PHE A 226 -16.06 -27.38 0.27
N PRO A 227 -15.01 -28.22 0.07
CA PRO A 227 -14.06 -27.97 -1.00
C PRO A 227 -14.76 -28.24 -2.34
N VAL A 228 -14.77 -27.23 -3.22
CA VAL A 228 -15.14 -27.43 -4.63
C VAL A 228 -13.86 -27.76 -5.38
N GLU A 229 -13.63 -29.04 -5.61
CA GLU A 229 -12.67 -29.51 -6.61
C GLU A 229 -13.29 -29.30 -7.99
N ALA A 230 -12.79 -28.32 -8.74
CA ALA A 230 -13.19 -28.08 -10.12
C ALA A 230 -12.36 -28.97 -11.07
N GLN A 231 -13.07 -29.85 -11.79
CA GLN A 231 -12.54 -30.73 -12.84
C GLN A 231 -12.12 -29.94 -14.10
N ASN A 232 -10.99 -30.38 -14.68
CA ASN A 232 -10.46 -29.96 -15.97
C ASN A 232 -11.39 -30.38 -17.13
N GLY A 233 -11.64 -29.45 -18.05
CA GLY A 233 -12.33 -29.69 -19.32
C GLY A 233 -11.33 -29.70 -20.47
N SER A 234 -11.32 -30.80 -21.24
CA SER A 234 -10.48 -31.03 -22.42
C SER A 234 -11.13 -30.56 -23.72
N GLY A 235 -10.34 -30.03 -24.66
CA GLY A 235 -10.70 -29.96 -26.08
C GLY A 235 -9.80 -29.14 -27.01
N ASN A 236 -8.76 -29.78 -27.54
CA ASN A 236 -8.13 -29.64 -28.88
C ASN A 236 -7.85 -28.24 -29.48
N GLU A 237 -6.68 -27.65 -29.18
CA GLU A 237 -5.40 -27.70 -29.93
C GLU A 237 -4.28 -27.59 -28.88
N GLN A 238 -3.23 -28.43 -28.94
CA GLN A 238 -2.40 -28.70 -27.76
C GLN A 238 -1.41 -27.57 -27.43
N GLY A 239 -1.80 -26.74 -26.46
CA GLY A 239 -0.86 -26.00 -25.63
C GLY A 239 0.03 -26.94 -24.82
N PHE A 240 1.28 -26.54 -24.58
CA PHE A 240 2.24 -27.42 -23.89
C PHE A 240 2.10 -27.41 -22.36
N PHE A 241 1.31 -26.49 -21.80
CA PHE A 241 1.02 -26.40 -20.37
C PHE A 241 -0.42 -26.84 -20.13
N TYR A 242 -0.59 -28.10 -19.72
CA TYR A 242 -1.90 -28.66 -19.36
C TYR A 242 -2.44 -28.05 -18.04
N ASP A 243 -1.54 -27.62 -17.16
CA ASP A 243 -1.82 -26.88 -15.94
C ASP A 243 -0.78 -25.75 -15.76
N ASP A 244 -1.16 -24.65 -15.11
CA ASP A 244 -0.27 -23.52 -14.83
C ASP A 244 0.89 -23.95 -13.92
N GLN A 245 2.10 -23.52 -14.27
CA GLN A 245 3.31 -23.88 -13.54
C GLN A 245 3.91 -22.65 -12.86
N PHE A 246 4.07 -22.72 -11.54
CA PHE A 246 4.50 -21.59 -10.73
C PHE A 246 5.95 -21.74 -10.25
N PHE A 247 6.71 -20.64 -10.33
CA PHE A 247 8.09 -20.52 -9.92
C PHE A 247 8.29 -19.24 -9.10
N THR A 248 9.33 -19.23 -8.30
CA THR A 248 9.78 -18.07 -7.49
C THR A 248 11.01 -17.41 -8.10
N GLN A 249 11.39 -16.24 -7.61
CA GLN A 249 12.66 -15.61 -7.95
C GLN A 249 13.88 -16.49 -7.60
N GLU A 250 13.82 -17.25 -6.50
CA GLU A 250 14.86 -18.21 -6.14
C GLU A 250 15.01 -19.30 -7.22
N ASP A 251 13.90 -19.82 -7.73
CA ASP A 251 13.89 -20.82 -8.81
C ASP A 251 14.47 -20.26 -10.14
N LEU A 252 14.37 -18.95 -10.37
CA LEU A 252 15.01 -18.31 -11.50
C LEU A 252 16.53 -18.25 -11.29
N GLU A 253 16.99 -17.73 -10.16
CA GLU A 253 18.42 -17.50 -9.93
C GLU A 253 19.23 -18.79 -9.74
N ASN A 254 18.64 -19.83 -9.15
CA ASN A 254 19.27 -21.15 -9.07
C ASN A 254 19.23 -21.93 -10.41
N GLY A 255 18.64 -21.33 -11.46
CA GLY A 255 18.54 -21.87 -12.80
C GLY A 255 17.54 -23.01 -12.94
N LYS A 256 16.68 -23.29 -11.95
CA LYS A 256 15.64 -24.32 -12.04
C LYS A 256 14.61 -23.97 -13.11
N LEU A 257 14.17 -22.72 -13.18
CA LEU A 257 13.29 -22.25 -14.27
C LEU A 257 13.97 -22.43 -15.63
N THR A 258 15.23 -22.00 -15.77
CA THR A 258 15.98 -22.15 -17.03
C THR A 258 16.17 -23.62 -17.40
N LYS A 259 16.51 -24.50 -16.46
CA LYS A 259 16.62 -25.95 -16.69
C LYS A 259 15.28 -26.56 -17.09
N HIS A 260 14.19 -26.15 -16.45
CA HIS A 260 12.85 -26.61 -16.77
C HIS A 260 12.46 -26.21 -18.19
N LEU A 261 12.72 -24.95 -18.55
CA LEU A 261 12.51 -24.42 -19.89
C LEU A 261 13.42 -25.10 -20.92
N ASP A 262 14.71 -25.28 -20.64
CA ASP A 262 15.67 -25.94 -21.56
C ASP A 262 15.34 -27.42 -21.75
N ASN A 263 14.97 -28.15 -20.69
CA ASN A 263 14.59 -29.57 -20.80
C ASN A 263 13.33 -29.75 -21.64
N LYS A 264 12.39 -28.81 -21.54
CA LYS A 264 11.08 -28.90 -22.20
C LYS A 264 11.09 -28.29 -23.62
N TYR A 265 11.98 -27.33 -23.90
CA TYR A 265 11.93 -26.48 -25.10
C TYR A 265 13.30 -26.16 -25.74
N GLY A 266 14.41 -26.67 -25.19
CA GLY A 266 15.78 -26.29 -25.57
C GLY A 266 16.20 -26.63 -27.00
N GLN A 267 15.36 -27.29 -27.79
CA GLN A 267 15.59 -27.53 -29.22
C GLN A 267 15.26 -26.31 -30.11
N HIS A 268 14.52 -25.32 -29.61
CA HIS A 268 14.16 -24.11 -30.36
C HIS A 268 15.11 -22.94 -30.05
N LYS A 269 15.85 -22.48 -31.07
CA LYS A 269 16.87 -21.42 -30.95
C LYS A 269 16.27 -20.07 -30.51
N GLU A 270 15.11 -19.70 -31.03
CA GLU A 270 14.42 -18.44 -30.67
C GLU A 270 13.85 -18.50 -29.25
N PHE A 271 13.31 -19.64 -28.82
CA PHE A 271 12.91 -19.85 -27.43
C PHE A 271 14.07 -19.61 -26.44
N LYS A 272 15.25 -20.17 -26.74
CA LYS A 272 16.46 -19.96 -25.91
C LYS A 272 16.89 -18.49 -25.86
N LYS A 273 16.66 -17.74 -26.93
CA LYS A 273 16.92 -16.30 -27.00
C LYS A 273 15.93 -15.52 -26.14
N LYS A 274 14.63 -15.80 -26.25
CA LYS A 274 13.56 -15.16 -25.46
C LYS A 274 13.71 -15.42 -23.96
N THR A 275 14.02 -16.65 -23.56
CA THR A 275 14.24 -16.99 -22.14
C THR A 275 15.47 -16.28 -21.54
N LYS A 276 16.57 -16.18 -22.30
CA LYS A 276 17.72 -15.37 -21.89
C LYS A 276 17.39 -13.88 -21.82
N ALA A 277 16.60 -13.37 -22.75
CA ALA A 277 16.16 -11.97 -22.74
C ALA A 277 15.26 -11.67 -21.54
N LEU A 278 14.33 -12.57 -21.21
CA LEU A 278 13.49 -12.47 -20.01
C LEU A 278 14.36 -12.45 -18.75
N ALA A 279 15.28 -13.40 -18.60
CA ALA A 279 16.19 -13.46 -17.45
C ALA A 279 17.06 -12.19 -17.34
N LYS A 280 17.55 -11.66 -18.47
CA LYS A 280 18.28 -10.39 -18.52
C LYS A 280 17.38 -9.22 -18.08
N LYS A 281 16.18 -9.09 -18.64
CA LYS A 281 15.25 -8.00 -18.32
C LYS A 281 14.83 -8.03 -16.85
N MET A 282 14.62 -9.21 -16.28
CA MET A 282 14.37 -9.38 -14.84
C MET A 282 15.55 -8.91 -13.98
N LYS A 283 16.80 -9.23 -14.41
CA LYS A 283 18.01 -8.73 -13.74
C LYS A 283 18.15 -7.20 -13.85
N ASP A 284 17.84 -6.63 -14.99
CA ASP A 284 17.89 -5.18 -15.21
C ASP A 284 16.81 -4.46 -14.36
N ILE A 285 15.60 -5.02 -14.28
CA ILE A 285 14.53 -4.54 -13.39
C ILE A 285 14.98 -4.58 -11.95
N LYS A 286 15.59 -5.67 -11.49
CA LYS A 286 16.14 -5.79 -10.14
C LYS A 286 17.09 -4.63 -9.82
N SER A 287 18.09 -4.37 -10.67
CA SER A 287 19.00 -3.24 -10.48
C SER A 287 18.31 -1.88 -10.48
N THR A 288 17.18 -1.75 -11.19
CA THR A 288 16.37 -0.54 -11.20
C THR A 288 15.57 -0.38 -9.91
N LEU A 289 14.98 -1.47 -9.39
CA LEU A 289 14.23 -1.48 -8.13
C LEU A 289 15.15 -1.22 -6.92
N GLU A 290 16.41 -1.63 -7.00
CA GLU A 290 17.45 -1.29 -6.02
C GLU A 290 17.84 0.21 -6.07
N SER A 291 17.54 0.92 -7.18
CA SER A 291 17.85 2.34 -7.36
C SER A 291 16.64 3.22 -7.02
N ILE A 292 16.65 3.78 -5.81
CA ILE A 292 15.47 4.38 -5.16
C ILE A 292 15.05 5.75 -5.75
N VAL A 293 15.94 6.50 -6.42
CA VAL A 293 15.76 7.96 -6.59
C VAL A 293 14.58 8.37 -7.47
N ASN A 294 14.05 7.52 -8.34
CA ASN A 294 12.96 7.94 -9.25
C ASN A 294 11.85 6.90 -9.49
N LEU A 295 11.70 5.88 -8.63
CA LEU A 295 10.66 4.85 -8.80
C LEU A 295 9.24 5.44 -8.79
N TYR A 296 8.94 6.39 -7.90
CA TYR A 296 7.62 7.04 -7.87
C TYR A 296 7.23 7.75 -9.18
N LYS A 297 8.21 8.23 -9.96
CA LYS A 297 7.98 8.90 -11.25
C LYS A 297 7.90 7.93 -12.43
N SER A 298 8.60 6.81 -12.36
CA SER A 298 8.63 5.82 -13.45
C SER A 298 7.49 4.79 -13.38
N TYR A 299 6.75 4.72 -12.25
CA TYR A 299 5.64 3.79 -12.07
C TYR A 299 4.31 4.54 -11.98
N LYS A 300 3.35 4.12 -12.81
CA LYS A 300 2.00 4.70 -12.88
C LYS A 300 1.07 3.99 -11.89
N GLY A 301 0.23 4.71 -11.15
CA GLY A 301 -0.85 4.08 -10.38
C GLY A 301 -1.82 3.38 -11.33
N LEU A 302 -2.14 2.11 -11.07
CA LEU A 302 -3.06 1.36 -11.91
C LEU A 302 -4.45 2.00 -11.87
N ALA A 303 -4.96 2.27 -10.68
CA ALA A 303 -6.14 3.09 -10.47
C ALA A 303 -5.78 4.52 -10.02
N ASP A 304 -6.65 5.47 -10.38
CA ASP A 304 -6.51 6.89 -10.03
C ASP A 304 -6.48 7.15 -8.52
N CYS A 305 -7.05 6.24 -7.73
CA CYS A 305 -7.07 6.35 -6.27
C CYS A 305 -5.67 6.17 -5.63
N ILE A 306 -4.70 5.56 -6.33
CA ILE A 306 -3.36 5.21 -5.82
C ILE A 306 -2.31 6.26 -6.16
N ASN A 307 -2.63 7.19 -7.07
CA ASN A 307 -1.76 8.29 -7.44
C ASN A 307 -1.61 9.26 -6.25
N SER A 308 -0.66 8.95 -5.39
CA SER A 308 -0.33 9.73 -4.20
C SER A 308 0.70 10.80 -4.58
N THR A 309 0.29 12.06 -4.54
CA THR A 309 1.20 13.20 -4.57
C THR A 309 1.48 13.63 -3.13
N PRO A 310 2.70 14.06 -2.79
CA PRO A 310 2.97 14.61 -1.47
C PRO A 310 1.97 15.73 -1.15
N PRO A 311 1.48 15.83 0.11
CA PRO A 311 0.53 16.86 0.47
C PRO A 311 1.06 18.24 0.09
N SER A 312 0.34 18.94 -0.80
CA SER A 312 0.69 20.30 -1.18
C SER A 312 0.60 21.22 0.03
N ASN A 313 1.53 22.17 0.12
CA ASN A 313 1.57 23.19 1.17
C ASN A 313 1.66 22.63 2.61
N ALA A 314 2.17 21.41 2.80
CA ALA A 314 2.45 20.89 4.13
C ALA A 314 3.39 21.85 4.89
N PRO A 315 3.05 22.29 6.12
CA PRO A 315 3.91 23.14 6.91
C PRO A 315 5.30 22.51 7.09
N ARG A 316 6.35 23.33 6.95
CA ARG A 316 7.70 22.91 7.29
C ARG A 316 7.88 22.98 8.79
N ILE A 317 8.65 22.06 9.35
CA ILE A 317 8.88 21.93 10.78
C ILE A 317 10.35 22.25 11.08
N PRO A 318 10.68 23.47 11.54
CA PRO A 318 12.04 23.80 11.96
C PRO A 318 12.51 22.88 13.10
N SER A 319 13.75 22.43 13.03
CA SER A 319 14.36 21.57 14.05
C SER A 319 15.87 21.78 14.13
N PHE A 320 16.44 21.55 15.31
CA PHE A 320 17.90 21.51 15.49
C PHE A 320 18.55 20.35 14.71
N CYS A 321 17.77 19.30 14.43
CA CYS A 321 18.23 18.09 13.80
C CYS A 321 17.51 17.84 12.47
N THR A 322 18.23 18.03 11.36
CA THR A 322 17.75 17.69 10.02
C THR A 322 18.35 16.38 9.56
N ILE A 323 17.86 15.26 10.09
CA ILE A 323 18.19 13.96 9.49
C ILE A 323 17.53 13.89 8.12
N VAL A 324 18.36 13.73 7.10
CA VAL A 324 17.96 13.13 5.83
C VAL A 324 18.34 11.66 5.93
N TYR A 325 17.37 10.76 5.74
CA TYR A 325 17.70 9.33 5.72
C TYR A 325 18.57 9.05 4.49
N GLU A 326 19.82 8.69 4.76
CA GLU A 326 20.76 8.17 3.77
C GLU A 326 20.22 6.85 3.23
N TYR A 327 20.13 6.71 1.91
CA TYR A 327 19.84 5.44 1.25
C TYR A 327 21.12 4.95 0.58
N THR A 328 21.43 3.67 0.75
CA THR A 328 22.60 3.04 0.14
C THR A 328 22.18 2.43 -1.21
N ILE A 329 22.68 2.98 -2.31
CA ILE A 329 22.54 2.39 -3.66
C ILE A 329 23.70 1.44 -3.84
N ALA A 330 23.51 0.23 -4.37
CA ALA A 330 24.52 -0.62 -5.04
C ALA A 330 26.04 -0.34 -4.80
N GLY A 331 26.49 -0.16 -3.56
CA GLY A 331 27.86 0.25 -3.22
C GLY A 331 28.25 1.73 -3.45
N GLU A 332 27.36 2.59 -3.95
CA GLU A 332 27.57 4.04 -4.12
C GLU A 332 26.54 4.85 -3.33
N THR A 333 27.01 5.55 -2.28
CA THR A 333 26.21 6.52 -1.52
C THR A 333 25.99 7.79 -2.36
N GLY A 334 24.76 8.02 -2.80
CA GLY A 334 24.36 9.32 -3.32
C GLY A 334 24.34 10.34 -2.19
N GLN A 335 25.33 11.24 -2.14
CA GLN A 335 25.38 12.33 -1.16
C GLN A 335 24.35 13.41 -1.49
N GLU A 336 23.24 13.42 -0.76
CA GLU A 336 22.78 14.68 -0.20
C GLU A 336 23.50 14.85 1.13
N GLU A 337 24.57 15.64 1.12
CA GLU A 337 25.38 15.96 2.29
C GLU A 337 24.51 16.71 3.32
N TYR A 338 24.09 16.02 4.37
CA TYR A 338 23.42 16.62 5.53
C TYR A 338 24.04 16.09 6.82
N GLU A 339 24.43 17.03 7.68
CA GLU A 339 25.15 16.84 8.95
C GLU A 339 24.44 15.81 9.84
N LYS A 340 24.99 14.59 9.92
CA LYS A 340 24.65 13.61 10.97
C LYS A 340 25.22 14.01 12.33
N GLU A 341 26.14 14.99 12.35
CA GLU A 341 26.80 15.44 13.56
C GLU A 341 25.83 16.29 14.41
N GLY A 342 25.35 15.72 15.52
CA GLY A 342 24.70 16.48 16.59
C GLY A 342 23.25 16.09 16.93
N CYS A 343 22.63 15.15 16.22
CA CYS A 343 21.28 14.71 16.57
C CYS A 343 21.28 13.83 17.84
N ALA A 344 20.47 14.20 18.83
CA ALA A 344 20.28 13.40 20.04
C ALA A 344 19.54 12.09 19.73
N GLU A 345 19.87 11.01 20.44
CA GLU A 345 19.26 9.69 20.25
C GLU A 345 17.73 9.72 20.43
N CYS A 346 17.25 10.48 21.43
CA CYS A 346 15.82 10.62 21.68
C CYS A 346 15.07 11.23 20.48
N PHE A 347 15.73 12.09 19.70
CA PHE A 347 15.14 12.68 18.50
C PHE A 347 15.02 11.66 17.37
N LEU A 348 16.01 10.78 17.19
CA LEU A 348 16.06 9.79 16.11
C LEU A 348 14.87 8.81 16.16
N GLU A 349 14.58 8.27 17.34
CA GLU A 349 13.50 7.30 17.51
C GLU A 349 12.11 7.96 17.37
N ALA A 350 11.90 9.10 18.03
CA ALA A 350 10.66 9.87 17.89
C ALA A 350 10.41 10.30 16.43
N ARG A 351 11.47 10.67 15.71
CA ARG A 351 11.43 11.02 14.27
C ARG A 351 11.01 9.83 13.41
N LYS A 352 11.52 8.63 13.70
CA LYS A 352 11.15 7.39 13.01
C LYS A 352 9.66 7.07 13.21
N GLN A 353 9.18 7.16 14.44
CA GLN A 353 7.77 6.92 14.76
C GLN A 353 6.87 7.95 14.07
N PHE A 354 7.22 9.24 14.15
CA PHE A 354 6.51 10.31 13.45
C PHE A 354 6.39 10.03 11.95
N ASN A 355 7.48 9.64 11.29
CA ASN A 355 7.45 9.34 9.86
C ASN A 355 6.61 8.09 9.56
N THR A 356 6.71 7.05 10.38
CA THR A 356 5.89 5.84 10.25
C THR A 356 4.40 6.19 10.31
N VAL A 357 3.98 7.00 11.27
CA VAL A 357 2.58 7.45 11.41
C VAL A 357 2.13 8.25 10.20
N ARG A 358 2.99 9.11 9.62
CA ARG A 358 2.68 9.83 8.37
C ARG A 358 2.37 8.90 7.20
N TYR A 359 3.17 7.84 7.01
CA TYR A 359 2.89 6.85 5.96
C TYR A 359 1.62 6.06 6.27
N LEU A 360 1.34 5.75 7.53
CA LEU A 360 0.09 5.07 7.90
C LEU A 360 -1.16 5.91 7.62
N PHE A 361 -1.10 7.24 7.78
CA PHE A 361 -2.21 8.12 7.39
C PHE A 361 -2.48 8.07 5.89
N GLU A 362 -1.44 8.14 5.07
CA GLU A 362 -1.56 8.04 3.61
C GLU A 362 -2.11 6.66 3.21
N GLN A 363 -1.58 5.59 3.79
CA GLN A 363 -2.07 4.25 3.54
C GLN A 363 -3.56 4.12 3.87
N LEU A 364 -3.97 4.62 5.04
CA LEU A 364 -5.36 4.60 5.48
C LEU A 364 -6.27 5.35 4.51
N ALA A 365 -5.86 6.56 4.09
CA ALA A 365 -6.60 7.40 3.14
C ALA A 365 -6.69 6.78 1.74
N THR A 366 -5.59 6.23 1.22
CA THR A 366 -5.56 5.56 -0.08
C THR A 366 -6.45 4.32 -0.07
N ILE A 367 -6.36 3.47 0.96
CA ILE A 367 -7.19 2.27 1.07
C ILE A 367 -8.67 2.65 1.10
N TYR A 368 -9.05 3.64 1.91
CA TYR A 368 -10.43 4.12 1.97
C TYR A 368 -10.92 4.63 0.61
N LYS A 369 -10.15 5.54 0.00
CA LYS A 369 -10.48 6.13 -1.31
C LYS A 369 -10.67 5.05 -2.36
N CYS A 370 -9.73 4.11 -2.47
CA CYS A 370 -9.80 3.03 -3.46
C CYS A 370 -11.00 2.10 -3.24
N ASN A 371 -11.25 1.66 -2.01
CA ASN A 371 -12.39 0.78 -1.73
C ASN A 371 -13.72 1.49 -1.97
N LYS A 372 -13.82 2.79 -1.65
CA LYS A 372 -15.02 3.58 -1.94
C LYS A 372 -15.24 3.73 -3.44
N THR A 373 -14.21 4.11 -4.20
CA THR A 373 -14.28 4.19 -5.67
C THR A 373 -14.70 2.87 -6.30
N PHE A 374 -14.12 1.75 -5.87
CA PHE A 374 -14.51 0.42 -6.32
C PHE A 374 -15.98 0.11 -6.00
N SER A 375 -16.41 0.38 -4.77
CA SER A 375 -17.79 0.12 -4.33
C SER A 375 -18.81 0.95 -5.11
N ASP A 376 -18.51 2.24 -5.35
CA ASP A 376 -19.35 3.14 -6.13
C ASP A 376 -19.43 2.67 -7.59
N ALA A 377 -18.31 2.25 -8.19
CA ALA A 377 -18.26 1.70 -9.54
C ALA A 377 -19.05 0.39 -9.66
N ALA A 378 -18.92 -0.51 -8.68
CA ALA A 378 -19.67 -1.77 -8.63
C ALA A 378 -21.18 -1.51 -8.52
N ILE A 379 -21.60 -0.55 -7.69
CA ILE A 379 -23.00 -0.14 -7.56
C ILE A 379 -23.52 0.43 -8.88
N ALA A 380 -22.79 1.35 -9.49
CA ALA A 380 -23.18 1.98 -10.76
C ALA A 380 -23.32 0.93 -11.89
N PHE A 381 -22.38 -0.01 -11.95
CA PHE A 381 -22.42 -1.09 -12.92
C PHE A 381 -23.65 -1.98 -12.72
N GLY A 382 -23.90 -2.45 -11.49
CA GLY A 382 -25.05 -3.32 -11.23
C GLY A 382 -26.40 -2.60 -11.39
N ASP A 383 -26.49 -1.31 -11.05
CA ASP A 383 -27.69 -0.49 -11.29
C ASP A 383 -28.00 -0.38 -12.80
N ASN A 384 -26.97 -0.30 -13.65
CA ASN A 384 -27.13 -0.25 -15.10
C ASN A 384 -27.57 -1.60 -15.68
N VAL A 385 -26.97 -2.72 -15.27
CA VAL A 385 -27.28 -4.05 -15.81
C VAL A 385 -28.62 -4.60 -15.30
N SER A 386 -28.92 -4.40 -14.03
CA SER A 386 -30.13 -4.95 -13.39
C SER A 386 -31.44 -4.32 -13.90
N GLY A 387 -31.38 -3.08 -14.43
CA GLY A 387 -32.52 -2.42 -15.05
C GLY A 387 -32.97 -3.06 -16.38
N TYR A 388 -32.10 -3.83 -17.04
CA TYR A 388 -32.34 -4.38 -18.37
C TYR A 388 -33.05 -5.75 -18.36
N HIS A 389 -32.94 -6.51 -17.26
CA HIS A 389 -33.54 -7.83 -17.11
C HIS A 389 -34.32 -7.93 -15.78
N GLY A 390 -35.61 -7.57 -15.78
CA GLY A 390 -36.42 -7.34 -14.56
C GLY A 390 -36.49 -8.43 -13.47
N VAL A 391 -35.93 -9.63 -13.68
CA VAL A 391 -35.80 -10.69 -12.66
C VAL A 391 -34.46 -10.61 -11.90
N SER A 392 -33.41 -10.04 -12.47
CA SER A 392 -32.12 -9.81 -11.79
C SER A 392 -32.13 -8.60 -10.85
N GLY A 393 -33.12 -7.71 -10.99
CA GLY A 393 -33.29 -6.51 -10.16
C GLY A 393 -33.37 -6.79 -8.65
N MET A 394 -34.15 -7.80 -8.22
CA MET A 394 -34.30 -8.10 -6.79
C MET A 394 -33.03 -8.70 -6.17
N ALA A 395 -32.34 -9.58 -6.90
CA ALA A 395 -31.06 -10.13 -6.45
C ALA A 395 -29.99 -9.03 -6.36
N TRP A 396 -29.95 -8.13 -7.35
CA TRP A 396 -29.06 -6.98 -7.35
C TRP A 396 -29.31 -6.04 -6.16
N GLN A 397 -30.55 -5.71 -5.83
CA GLN A 397 -30.84 -4.86 -4.66
C GLN A 397 -30.29 -5.45 -3.35
N THR A 398 -30.33 -6.78 -3.20
CA THR A 398 -29.74 -7.45 -2.03
C THR A 398 -28.22 -7.31 -2.02
N GLN A 399 -27.55 -7.48 -3.16
CA GLN A 399 -26.11 -7.29 -3.27
C GLN A 399 -25.68 -5.84 -3.04
N LYS A 400 -26.43 -4.88 -3.59
CA LYS A 400 -26.24 -3.45 -3.35
C LYS A 400 -26.28 -3.11 -1.87
N LEU A 401 -27.27 -3.61 -1.13
CA LEU A 401 -27.36 -3.41 0.33
C LEU A 401 -26.16 -3.98 1.08
N ASN A 402 -25.62 -5.12 0.64
CA ASN A 402 -24.40 -5.70 1.22
C ASN A 402 -23.17 -4.82 0.93
N ILE A 403 -23.02 -4.32 -0.30
CA ILE A 403 -21.94 -3.40 -0.67
C ILE A 403 -22.02 -2.12 0.17
N GLU A 404 -23.19 -1.49 0.25
CA GLU A 404 -23.39 -0.28 1.05
C GLU A 404 -23.11 -0.51 2.54
N LYS A 405 -23.44 -1.70 3.06
CA LYS A 405 -23.09 -2.07 4.44
C LYS A 405 -21.57 -2.17 4.61
N SER A 406 -20.87 -2.85 3.71
CA SER A 406 -19.41 -2.94 3.73
C SER A 406 -18.74 -1.56 3.65
N VAL A 407 -19.30 -0.63 2.87
CA VAL A 407 -18.83 0.77 2.83
C VAL A 407 -19.01 1.47 4.18
N ARG A 408 -20.15 1.30 4.85
CA ARG A 408 -20.37 1.85 6.20
C ARG A 408 -19.42 1.27 7.23
N ASP A 409 -19.16 -0.04 7.17
CA ASP A 409 -18.21 -0.71 8.07
C ASP A 409 -16.78 -0.22 7.82
N LEU A 410 -16.40 -0.01 6.55
CA LEU A 410 -15.13 0.61 6.16
C LEU A 410 -15.00 2.04 6.69
N GLN A 411 -16.05 2.87 6.60
CA GLN A 411 -16.07 4.23 7.14
C GLN A 411 -15.84 4.23 8.65
N ALA A 412 -16.52 3.35 9.38
CA ALA A 412 -16.32 3.23 10.82
C ALA A 412 -14.91 2.75 11.19
N ALA A 413 -14.35 1.81 10.42
CA ALA A 413 -12.98 1.34 10.59
C ALA A 413 -11.96 2.46 10.31
N TYR A 414 -12.19 3.27 9.27
CA TYR A 414 -11.40 4.44 8.95
C TYR A 414 -11.39 5.44 10.10
N ASP A 415 -12.58 5.87 10.55
CA ASP A 415 -12.72 6.91 11.57
C ASP A 415 -12.08 6.48 12.90
N LYS A 416 -12.23 5.20 13.26
CA LYS A 416 -11.54 4.62 14.42
C LYS A 416 -10.02 4.66 14.24
N LYS A 417 -9.50 4.20 13.10
CA LYS A 417 -8.06 4.10 12.88
C LYS A 417 -7.41 5.48 12.76
N TYR A 418 -8.11 6.43 12.15
CA TYR A 418 -7.72 7.83 12.08
C TYR A 418 -7.52 8.42 13.49
N GLY A 419 -8.44 8.17 14.42
CA GLY A 419 -8.28 8.59 15.82
C GLY A 419 -7.05 7.99 16.51
N GLU A 420 -6.78 6.69 16.29
CA GLU A 420 -5.57 6.03 16.82
C GLU A 420 -4.27 6.63 16.24
N LEU A 421 -4.25 6.92 14.94
CA LEU A 421 -3.11 7.52 14.27
C LEU A 421 -2.89 8.98 14.70
N LEU A 422 -3.96 9.73 14.95
CA LEU A 422 -3.85 11.08 15.51
C LEU A 422 -3.20 11.07 16.89
N GLN A 423 -3.59 10.15 17.76
CA GLN A 423 -2.95 10.01 19.06
C GLN A 423 -1.47 9.64 18.90
N SER A 424 -1.16 8.67 18.03
CA SER A 424 0.23 8.25 17.77
C SER A 424 1.09 9.39 17.21
N LEU A 425 0.50 10.25 16.36
CA LEU A 425 1.18 11.44 15.86
C LEU A 425 1.45 12.42 16.99
N ALA A 426 0.43 12.75 17.81
CA ALA A 426 0.59 13.63 18.96
C ALA A 426 1.68 13.14 19.91
N ASP A 427 1.67 11.85 20.25
CA ASP A 427 2.67 11.22 21.12
C ASP A 427 4.09 11.37 20.55
N SER A 428 4.30 11.02 19.27
CA SER A 428 5.62 11.18 18.63
C SER A 428 6.08 12.63 18.54
N MET A 429 5.16 13.59 18.36
CA MET A 429 5.48 15.01 18.33
C MET A 429 5.78 15.58 19.71
N TYR A 430 5.15 15.04 20.76
CA TYR A 430 5.47 15.39 22.14
C TYR A 430 6.88 14.91 22.51
N GLU A 431 7.24 13.66 22.17
CA GLU A 431 8.61 13.15 22.35
C GLU A 431 9.65 13.99 21.61
N LEU A 432 9.36 14.39 20.37
CA LEU A 432 10.21 15.34 19.62
C LEU A 432 10.34 16.67 20.37
N SER A 433 9.25 17.19 20.94
CA SER A 433 9.26 18.44 21.70
C SER A 433 10.11 18.35 22.97
N GLU A 434 10.10 17.21 23.68
CA GLU A 434 10.97 17.01 24.84
C GLU A 434 12.45 17.01 24.47
N CYS A 435 12.80 16.44 23.31
CA CYS A 435 14.16 16.46 22.78
C CYS A 435 14.58 17.86 22.32
N GLU A 436 13.70 18.54 21.61
CA GLU A 436 13.91 19.93 21.17
C GLU A 436 14.11 20.86 22.36
N ALA A 437 13.34 20.73 23.44
CA ALA A 437 13.53 21.54 24.64
C ALA A 437 14.93 21.37 25.29
N ARG A 438 15.57 20.20 25.11
CA ARG A 438 16.89 19.92 25.69
C ARG A 438 18.06 20.34 24.81
N TYR A 439 17.90 20.24 23.49
CA TYR A 439 19.01 20.37 22.53
C TYR A 439 18.79 21.42 21.44
N GLY A 440 17.55 21.87 21.27
CA GLY A 440 17.12 22.82 20.26
C GLY A 440 16.36 23.97 20.89
N VAL A 441 15.04 23.99 20.70
CA VAL A 441 14.17 25.09 21.08
C VAL A 441 13.11 24.68 22.10
N GLU A 442 12.97 25.48 23.17
CA GLU A 442 11.87 25.39 24.13
C GLU A 442 10.52 25.66 23.46
N ASP A 443 9.46 25.02 23.97
CA ASP A 443 8.09 25.13 23.47
C ASP A 443 7.94 24.79 21.97
N TRP A 444 8.80 23.91 21.46
CA TRP A 444 8.85 23.55 20.04
C TRP A 444 7.49 23.10 19.47
N PHE A 445 6.72 22.30 20.23
CA PHE A 445 5.41 21.86 19.78
C PHE A 445 4.47 23.05 19.54
N ASP A 446 4.35 23.96 20.49
CA ASP A 446 3.44 25.10 20.37
C ASP A 446 3.86 26.05 19.24
N ARG A 447 5.17 26.18 19.01
CA ARG A 447 5.74 27.07 17.99
C ARG A 447 5.64 26.52 16.57
N PHE A 448 5.89 25.21 16.41
CA PHE A 448 6.07 24.60 15.08
C PHE A 448 5.27 23.32 14.90
N GLY A 449 5.27 22.45 15.92
CA GLY A 449 4.60 21.14 15.85
C GLY A 449 3.08 21.24 15.67
N TYR A 450 2.41 22.10 16.42
CA TYR A 450 0.95 22.20 16.46
C TYR A 450 0.34 22.52 15.09
N MET A 451 0.94 23.42 14.32
CA MET A 451 0.48 23.75 12.96
C MET A 451 0.53 22.52 12.04
N TYR A 452 1.59 21.71 12.15
CA TYR A 452 1.71 20.50 11.36
C TYR A 452 0.71 19.43 11.80
N PHE A 453 0.52 19.27 13.12
CA PHE A 453 -0.48 18.35 13.67
C PHE A 453 -1.89 18.68 13.17
N GLU A 454 -2.32 19.94 13.28
CA GLU A 454 -3.64 20.38 12.80
C GLU A 454 -3.77 20.24 11.28
N PHE A 455 -2.68 20.48 10.52
CA PHE A 455 -2.67 20.22 9.08
C PHE A 455 -2.94 18.74 8.76
N ILE A 456 -2.22 17.81 9.41
CA ILE A 456 -2.41 16.36 9.18
C ILE A 456 -3.81 15.93 9.60
N LYS A 457 -4.30 16.45 10.72
CA LYS A 457 -5.65 16.21 11.20
C LYS A 457 -6.71 16.61 10.16
N ASP A 458 -6.73 17.86 9.68
CA ASP A 458 -7.70 18.27 8.66
C ASP A 458 -7.51 17.52 7.34
N LYS A 459 -6.26 17.28 6.93
CA LYS A 459 -5.92 16.66 5.65
C LYS A 459 -6.49 15.25 5.51
N TYR A 460 -6.39 14.42 6.56
CA TYR A 460 -6.85 13.03 6.53
C TYR A 460 -8.20 12.83 7.23
N GLN A 461 -8.84 13.89 7.71
CA GLN A 461 -10.21 13.76 8.17
C GLN A 461 -11.11 13.43 6.97
N ARG A 462 -11.94 12.41 7.13
CA ARG A 462 -12.96 12.04 6.14
C ARG A 462 -14.04 13.15 6.07
N LYS A 463 -14.41 13.58 4.87
CA LYS A 463 -15.30 14.76 4.65
C LYS A 463 -16.63 14.43 3.95
N ASP A 464 -16.83 13.17 3.59
CA ASP A 464 -17.93 12.66 2.75
C ASP A 464 -18.97 11.83 3.51
#